data_AF-A0A1I6PD91-F1
#
_entry.id   AF-A0A1I6PD91-F1
#
_cell.length_a   1.000
_cell.length_b   1.000
_cell.length_c   1.000
_cell.angle_alpha   90.00
_cell.angle_beta   90.00
_cell.angle_gamma   90.00
#
_symmetry.space_group_name_H-M   'P 1'
#
loop_
_entity.id
_entity.type
_entity.pdbx_description
1 polymer ?
#
loop_
_entity_poly.entity_id
_entity_poly.type
_entity_poly.pdbx_seq_one_letter_code
_entity_poly.pdbx_strand_id
1 'polypeptide(L)'
;MMTLRRRAAAVLPAALIATALTLPGASARADEGPAELVSPAEAAATWAVGKLTEGTHASADHGLTADIVMGLAATGTAGDTAARATDWLAEHAGDYINRGNPDAVNAGGTAKLALVAAIEHRDLSDFGGHDLTGLLLDRVQDTGRFSDAGPSGDMSNQFTQSLGVLALERTAQGAPESTVEFLASTRCADGGYPLSLRRNPDRCTSDTDSTGMAVQALLAAGRTADAEPGLDWLESQQQENGGWGYNAASAANSNSTALAVQALIGGGRDAAAERGTSWLRGVQVGCSAAEGDRGAVGYMEPVADGMALRATAQVIPALAGVPLGDIDGSGGVAGVAPVACAPGGGDGDSGGAGTAGGAGGAASGADGGADGTTLSGGGDTGGDSGAADAGAAGDVVSGGADSGADSGADGGADSGTDGGASGDAVTGGAADGGATVSGGGDAAVSSGGSDGSLTPDGGLANTGTGAVPVAVAAGMLLAAGAGVYVLARQRRRDTV
;
A
#
# COMPACT_ATOMS: atom_id res chain seq x y z
N MET A 1 12.79 79.03 -67.92
CA MET A 1 13.98 79.62 -67.27
C MET A 1 14.75 78.46 -66.63
N MET A 2 16.02 78.23 -67.00
CA MET A 2 17.25 78.79 -66.37
C MET A 2 17.40 78.35 -64.88
N THR A 3 18.52 77.75 -64.43
CA THR A 3 19.84 77.60 -65.06
C THR A 3 20.69 76.41 -64.54
N LEU A 4 21.29 75.69 -65.50
CA LEU A 4 22.62 75.04 -65.51
C LEU A 4 23.30 74.48 -64.22
N ARG A 5 23.62 73.18 -64.29
CA ARG A 5 24.96 72.54 -64.09
C ARG A 5 25.71 72.70 -62.75
N ARG A 6 26.13 71.54 -62.22
CA ARG A 6 27.47 70.99 -62.53
C ARG A 6 27.52 69.46 -62.41
N ARG A 7 28.43 68.84 -63.16
CA ARG A 7 28.80 67.41 -63.05
C ARG A 7 30.08 67.31 -62.22
N ALA A 8 30.18 66.28 -61.40
CA ALA A 8 31.45 65.68 -60.98
C ALA A 8 31.27 64.16 -61.08
N ALA A 9 32.22 63.47 -61.70
CA ALA A 9 32.22 62.01 -61.77
C ALA A 9 33.35 61.49 -60.88
N ALA A 10 33.06 60.48 -60.07
CA ALA A 10 34.03 59.74 -59.28
C ALA A 10 33.97 58.25 -59.68
N VAL A 11 35.11 57.59 -59.63
CA VAL A 11 35.34 56.28 -60.28
C VAL A 11 34.89 55.12 -59.38
N LEU A 12 34.48 54.03 -60.04
CA LEU A 12 34.36 52.64 -59.55
C LEU A 12 35.49 52.22 -58.58
N PRO A 13 35.26 51.24 -57.66
CA PRO A 13 34.92 49.88 -58.06
C PRO A 13 33.86 49.14 -57.22
N ALA A 14 33.35 48.05 -57.81
CA ALA A 14 32.60 47.02 -57.09
C ALA A 14 33.57 45.98 -56.51
N ALA A 15 33.46 45.69 -55.21
CA ALA A 15 34.21 44.64 -54.52
C ALA A 15 33.44 44.16 -53.27
N LEU A 16 32.26 43.56 -53.47
CA LEU A 16 31.54 42.88 -52.38
C LEU A 16 32.23 41.53 -52.10
N ILE A 17 33.28 41.58 -51.28
CA ILE A 17 33.96 40.39 -50.78
C ILE A 17 33.00 39.65 -49.83
N ALA A 18 32.73 38.39 -50.13
CA ALA A 18 31.92 37.53 -49.28
C ALA A 18 32.74 37.09 -48.05
N THR A 19 32.73 37.91 -47.00
CA THR A 19 33.34 37.57 -45.71
C THR A 19 32.51 36.51 -45.00
N ALA A 20 32.69 35.24 -45.38
CA ALA A 20 32.16 34.11 -44.64
C ALA A 20 32.80 34.09 -43.25
N LEU A 21 32.05 34.47 -42.21
CA LEU A 21 32.53 34.38 -40.83
C LEU A 21 32.69 32.91 -40.45
N THR A 22 33.93 32.45 -40.40
CA THR A 22 34.31 31.25 -39.65
C THR A 22 34.22 31.56 -38.16
N LEU A 23 32.99 31.66 -37.64
CA LEU A 23 32.75 31.56 -36.20
C LEU A 23 33.31 30.21 -35.73
N PRO A 24 34.04 30.16 -34.59
CA PRO A 24 34.26 28.90 -33.91
C PRO A 24 32.90 28.24 -33.67
N GLY A 25 32.80 26.95 -33.97
CA GLY A 25 31.60 26.18 -33.67
C GLY A 25 31.39 26.13 -32.17
N ALA A 26 30.60 27.07 -31.64
CA ALA A 26 30.01 26.94 -30.32
C ALA A 26 29.01 25.78 -30.42
N SER A 27 29.46 24.57 -30.07
CA SER A 27 28.55 23.47 -29.78
C SER A 27 27.52 24.01 -28.82
N ALA A 28 26.25 24.03 -29.23
CA ALA A 28 25.17 24.23 -28.29
C ALA A 28 25.31 23.10 -27.25
N ARG A 29 25.70 23.46 -26.03
CA ARG A 29 25.37 22.60 -24.90
C ARG A 29 23.85 22.56 -24.89
N ALA A 30 23.27 21.36 -24.95
CA ALA A 30 21.99 21.18 -24.32
C ALA A 30 22.18 21.65 -22.87
N ASP A 31 21.22 22.40 -22.33
CA ASP A 31 21.18 22.59 -20.88
C ASP A 31 20.90 21.20 -20.31
N GLU A 32 21.94 20.59 -19.75
CA GLU A 32 21.85 19.31 -19.05
C GLU A 32 20.82 19.47 -17.93
N GLY A 33 19.78 18.63 -17.94
CA GLY A 33 18.72 18.68 -16.95
C GLY A 33 19.26 18.46 -15.53
N PRO A 34 18.50 18.84 -14.49
CA PRO A 34 18.86 18.53 -13.12
C PRO A 34 19.21 17.05 -13.00
N ALA A 35 20.28 16.71 -12.28
CA ALA A 35 20.73 15.32 -12.24
C ALA A 35 19.67 14.42 -11.57
N GLU A 36 19.41 13.27 -12.18
CA GLU A 36 18.37 12.32 -11.77
C GLU A 36 18.99 11.01 -11.28
N LEU A 37 18.27 10.29 -10.42
CA LEU A 37 18.66 8.96 -9.96
C LEU A 37 18.51 7.97 -11.11
N VAL A 38 19.59 7.28 -11.48
CA VAL A 38 19.60 6.30 -12.59
C VAL A 38 18.62 5.15 -12.31
N SER A 39 18.55 4.73 -11.04
CA SER A 39 17.68 3.64 -10.58
C SER A 39 16.93 4.08 -9.31
N PRO A 40 15.73 4.69 -9.43
CA PRO A 40 14.94 5.15 -8.27
C PRO A 40 14.71 4.09 -7.20
N ALA A 41 14.34 2.86 -7.59
CA ALA A 41 14.08 1.76 -6.66
C ALA A 41 15.35 1.24 -5.96
N GLU A 42 16.42 0.99 -6.73
CA GLU A 42 17.70 0.52 -6.18
C GLU A 42 18.35 1.56 -5.26
N ALA A 43 18.17 2.85 -5.54
CA ALA A 43 18.62 3.94 -4.68
C ALA A 43 17.87 3.97 -3.34
N ALA A 44 16.55 3.74 -3.36
CA ALA A 44 15.73 3.59 -2.16
C ALA A 44 16.14 2.37 -1.32
N ALA A 45 16.32 1.20 -1.96
CA ALA A 45 16.82 -0.02 -1.32
C ALA A 45 18.19 0.20 -0.66
N THR A 46 19.13 0.79 -1.39
CA THR A 46 20.50 1.05 -0.91
C THR A 46 20.53 2.05 0.24
N TRP A 47 19.72 3.11 0.19
CA TRP A 47 19.61 4.06 1.29
C TRP A 47 19.00 3.41 2.55
N ALA A 48 17.97 2.57 2.39
CA ALA A 48 17.33 1.84 3.49
C ALA A 48 18.30 0.85 4.17
N VAL A 49 19.08 0.09 3.39
CA VAL A 49 20.18 -0.76 3.90
C VAL A 49 21.17 0.06 4.73
N GLY A 50 21.49 1.28 4.28
CA GLY A 50 22.34 2.23 4.99
C GLY A 50 21.80 2.74 6.34
N LYS A 51 20.56 2.43 6.72
CA LYS A 51 19.97 2.77 8.03
C LYS A 51 19.75 1.55 8.94
N LEU A 52 20.06 0.33 8.51
CA LEU A 52 19.90 -0.88 9.31
C LEU A 52 20.90 -0.93 10.48
N THR A 53 20.39 -1.18 11.69
CA THR A 53 21.18 -1.55 12.86
C THR A 53 21.97 -2.81 12.54
N GLU A 54 23.30 -2.73 12.69
CA GLU A 54 24.27 -3.81 12.43
C GLU A 54 24.19 -4.45 11.02
N GLY A 55 23.51 -3.78 10.06
CA GLY A 55 23.26 -4.32 8.73
C GLY A 55 22.27 -5.48 8.72
N THR A 56 21.37 -5.56 9.71
CA THR A 56 20.35 -6.63 9.83
C THR A 56 18.93 -6.13 10.09
N HIS A 57 18.70 -5.10 10.90
CA HIS A 57 17.34 -4.77 11.37
C HIS A 57 17.05 -3.26 11.53
N ALA A 58 15.79 -2.88 11.42
CA ALA A 58 15.33 -1.49 11.45
C ALA A 58 15.09 -0.99 12.88
N SER A 59 16.13 -1.05 13.74
CA SER A 59 15.95 -1.06 15.21
C SER A 59 14.97 -2.17 15.62
N ALA A 60 14.33 -2.10 16.79
CA ALA A 60 13.41 -3.12 17.28
C ALA A 60 12.04 -3.21 16.56
N ASP A 61 11.90 -2.67 15.33
CA ASP A 61 10.67 -2.76 14.53
C ASP A 61 10.76 -3.94 13.54
N HIS A 62 10.25 -5.09 13.97
CA HIS A 62 10.08 -6.28 13.14
C HIS A 62 9.20 -6.03 11.91
N GLY A 63 8.14 -5.22 12.06
CA GLY A 63 7.22 -4.91 10.97
C GLY A 63 7.87 -4.08 9.87
N LEU A 64 8.75 -3.14 10.23
CA LEU A 64 9.56 -2.35 9.30
C LEU A 64 10.74 -3.13 8.73
N THR A 65 11.36 -4.01 9.51
CA THR A 65 12.44 -4.89 9.02
C THR A 65 11.90 -5.83 7.95
N ALA A 66 10.71 -6.39 8.14
CA ALA A 66 9.98 -7.16 7.13
C ALA A 66 9.60 -6.32 5.89
N ASP A 67 9.13 -5.08 6.07
CA ASP A 67 8.87 -4.16 4.93
C ASP A 67 10.14 -3.91 4.11
N ILE A 68 11.31 -3.76 4.75
CA ILE A 68 12.60 -3.61 4.06
C ILE A 68 12.97 -4.88 3.29
N VAL A 69 12.85 -6.09 3.88
CA VAL A 69 13.16 -7.35 3.17
C VAL A 69 12.34 -7.48 1.89
N MET A 70 11.03 -7.23 1.96
CA MET A 70 10.16 -7.26 0.77
C MET A 70 10.59 -6.22 -0.28
N GLY A 71 11.05 -5.04 0.14
CA GLY A 71 11.64 -4.04 -0.76
C GLY A 71 12.94 -4.50 -1.43
N LEU A 72 13.85 -5.13 -0.70
CA LEU A 72 15.12 -5.64 -1.26
C LEU A 72 14.86 -6.74 -2.29
N ALA A 73 13.98 -7.70 -1.96
CA ALA A 73 13.51 -8.73 -2.89
C ALA A 73 12.85 -8.11 -4.14
N ALA A 74 11.96 -7.12 -3.99
CA ALA A 74 11.29 -6.45 -5.11
C ALA A 74 12.25 -5.75 -6.09
N THR A 75 13.43 -5.30 -5.64
CA THR A 75 14.47 -4.75 -6.54
C THR A 75 15.42 -5.82 -7.09
N GLY A 76 15.41 -7.03 -6.54
CA GLY A 76 16.42 -8.04 -6.82
C GLY A 76 17.83 -7.65 -6.38
N THR A 77 17.98 -6.73 -5.40
CA THR A 77 19.29 -6.23 -4.92
C THR A 77 19.51 -6.44 -3.43
N ALA A 78 20.77 -6.39 -3.00
CA ALA A 78 21.18 -6.54 -1.60
C ALA A 78 20.73 -7.86 -0.94
N GLY A 79 20.68 -8.96 -1.70
CA GLY A 79 20.22 -10.28 -1.24
C GLY A 79 20.96 -10.81 0.00
N ASP A 80 22.25 -10.52 0.17
CA ASP A 80 22.98 -10.88 1.40
C ASP A 80 22.39 -10.18 2.64
N THR A 81 21.82 -8.99 2.45
CA THR A 81 21.20 -8.18 3.51
C THR A 81 19.75 -8.56 3.76
N ALA A 82 19.00 -8.89 2.70
CA ALA A 82 17.68 -9.52 2.83
C ALA A 82 17.79 -10.80 3.67
N ALA A 83 18.69 -11.73 3.29
CA ALA A 83 18.90 -12.99 3.99
C ALA A 83 19.25 -12.81 5.49
N ARG A 84 20.15 -11.86 5.83
CA ARG A 84 20.49 -11.56 7.24
C ARG A 84 19.36 -10.90 8.02
N ALA A 85 18.55 -10.07 7.37
CA ALA A 85 17.37 -9.46 7.98
C ALA A 85 16.27 -10.52 8.24
N THR A 86 16.11 -11.47 7.31
CA THR A 86 15.26 -12.65 7.45
C THR A 86 15.74 -13.59 8.55
N ASP A 87 17.06 -13.80 8.70
CA ASP A 87 17.62 -14.55 9.85
C ASP A 87 17.34 -13.85 11.18
N TRP A 88 17.49 -12.53 11.26
CA TRP A 88 17.16 -11.76 12.46
C TRP A 88 15.65 -11.82 12.78
N LEU A 89 14.79 -11.72 11.76
CA LEU A 89 13.34 -11.88 11.91
C LEU A 89 12.95 -13.29 12.39
N ALA A 90 13.70 -14.33 12.01
CA ALA A 90 13.49 -15.69 12.50
C ALA A 90 13.94 -15.83 13.97
N GLU A 91 15.11 -15.32 14.34
CA GLU A 91 15.62 -15.33 15.72
C GLU A 91 14.67 -14.60 16.69
N HIS A 92 14.00 -13.55 16.23
CA HIS A 92 13.08 -12.71 17.03
C HIS A 92 11.59 -12.95 16.70
N ALA A 93 11.25 -13.99 15.93
CA ALA A 93 9.89 -14.24 15.44
C ALA A 93 8.85 -14.27 16.57
N GLY A 94 9.18 -14.95 17.68
CA GLY A 94 8.33 -15.05 18.87
C GLY A 94 7.94 -13.71 19.48
N ASP A 95 8.84 -12.72 19.53
CA ASP A 95 8.51 -11.38 20.07
C ASP A 95 7.46 -10.68 19.21
N TYR A 96 7.48 -10.91 17.90
CA TYR A 96 6.58 -10.26 16.95
C TYR A 96 5.21 -10.97 16.83
N ILE A 97 5.21 -12.30 16.88
CA ILE A 97 3.99 -13.14 16.97
C ILE A 97 3.27 -12.86 18.31
N ASN A 98 4.01 -12.78 19.41
CA ASN A 98 3.42 -12.78 20.75
C ASN A 98 3.22 -11.37 21.34
N ARG A 99 3.83 -10.32 20.75
CA ARG A 99 3.88 -8.94 21.26
C ARG A 99 4.24 -8.85 22.77
N GLY A 100 5.08 -9.76 23.25
CA GLY A 100 5.50 -9.85 24.66
C GLY A 100 4.58 -10.64 25.61
N ASN A 101 3.58 -11.37 25.11
CA ASN A 101 2.78 -12.32 25.89
C ASN A 101 2.73 -13.70 25.21
N PRO A 102 3.33 -14.77 25.79
CA PRO A 102 3.44 -16.08 25.14
C PRO A 102 2.10 -16.78 24.86
N ASP A 103 1.00 -16.36 25.50
CA ASP A 103 -0.35 -16.89 25.27
C ASP A 103 -1.14 -16.09 24.19
N ALA A 104 -0.51 -15.09 23.56
CA ALA A 104 -1.10 -14.22 22.56
C ALA A 104 -0.55 -14.51 21.15
N VAL A 105 -1.36 -14.27 20.12
CA VAL A 105 -0.98 -14.41 18.70
C VAL A 105 -1.50 -13.22 17.90
N ASN A 106 -0.55 -12.41 17.43
CA ASN A 106 -0.68 -11.32 16.46
C ASN A 106 -0.81 -11.92 15.06
N ALA A 107 -2.03 -12.17 14.59
CA ALA A 107 -2.27 -12.74 13.27
C ALA A 107 -1.69 -11.84 12.16
N GLY A 108 -1.75 -10.52 12.32
CA GLY A 108 -1.16 -9.58 11.35
C GLY A 108 0.37 -9.63 11.26
N GLY A 109 1.07 -9.77 12.40
CA GLY A 109 2.53 -9.95 12.44
C GLY A 109 2.95 -11.33 11.94
N THR A 110 2.24 -12.38 12.34
CA THR A 110 2.46 -13.75 11.86
C THR A 110 2.29 -13.83 10.34
N ALA A 111 1.29 -13.14 9.78
CA ALA A 111 1.06 -13.07 8.34
C ALA A 111 2.18 -12.33 7.60
N LYS A 112 2.70 -11.23 8.16
CA LYS A 112 3.85 -10.53 7.57
C LYS A 112 5.13 -11.39 7.61
N LEU A 113 5.38 -12.10 8.71
CA LEU A 113 6.50 -13.06 8.79
C LEU A 113 6.34 -14.20 7.78
N ALA A 114 5.14 -14.77 7.62
CA ALA A 114 4.88 -15.84 6.67
C ALA A 114 5.07 -15.37 5.21
N LEU A 115 4.66 -14.14 4.90
CA LEU A 115 4.90 -13.52 3.60
C LEU A 115 6.40 -13.33 3.32
N VAL A 116 7.17 -12.81 4.29
CA VAL A 116 8.64 -12.70 4.17
C VAL A 116 9.29 -14.08 4.02
N ALA A 117 8.89 -15.06 4.84
CA ALA A 117 9.41 -16.42 4.78
C ALA A 117 9.17 -17.05 3.39
N ALA A 118 7.99 -16.83 2.80
CA ALA A 118 7.65 -17.34 1.47
C ALA A 118 8.42 -16.64 0.35
N ILE A 119 8.59 -15.31 0.42
CA ILE A 119 9.39 -14.52 -0.52
C ILE A 119 10.88 -14.94 -0.49
N GLU A 120 11.40 -15.23 0.71
CA GLU A 120 12.81 -15.58 0.97
C GLU A 120 13.08 -17.10 0.94
N HIS A 121 12.14 -17.91 0.46
CA HIS A 121 12.22 -19.37 0.33
C HIS A 121 12.63 -20.10 1.63
N ARG A 122 12.17 -19.58 2.77
CA ARG A 122 12.30 -20.23 4.10
C ARG A 122 11.16 -21.21 4.32
N ASP A 123 11.34 -22.12 5.29
CA ASP A 123 10.26 -23.02 5.72
C ASP A 123 9.28 -22.25 6.61
N LEU A 124 8.01 -22.14 6.19
CA LEU A 124 6.96 -21.49 6.99
C LEU A 124 6.53 -22.36 8.20
N SER A 125 6.86 -23.65 8.21
CA SER A 125 6.58 -24.57 9.32
C SER A 125 7.70 -24.63 10.38
N ASP A 126 8.88 -24.07 10.08
CA ASP A 126 9.98 -23.86 11.03
C ASP A 126 10.69 -22.52 10.79
N PHE A 127 9.97 -21.42 10.97
CA PHE A 127 10.55 -20.08 10.93
C PHE A 127 11.04 -19.69 12.33
N GLY A 128 12.27 -20.11 12.66
CA GLY A 128 12.88 -19.85 13.97
C GLY A 128 12.26 -20.67 15.11
N GLY A 129 11.79 -21.90 14.84
CA GLY A 129 11.06 -22.73 15.80
C GLY A 129 9.56 -22.46 15.85
N HIS A 130 9.01 -21.65 14.93
CA HIS A 130 7.59 -21.33 14.84
C HIS A 130 6.98 -21.83 13.52
N ASP A 131 5.88 -22.59 13.62
CA ASP A 131 5.02 -22.93 12.49
C ASP A 131 4.06 -21.76 12.21
N LEU A 132 4.47 -20.86 11.31
CA LEU A 132 3.69 -19.69 10.92
C LEU A 132 2.41 -20.07 10.18
N THR A 133 2.45 -21.15 9.39
CA THR A 133 1.29 -21.65 8.64
C THR A 133 0.22 -22.18 9.60
N GLY A 134 0.59 -23.07 10.52
CA GLY A 134 -0.30 -23.58 11.56
C GLY A 134 -0.82 -22.46 12.47
N LEU A 135 0.06 -21.53 12.90
CA LEU A 135 -0.35 -20.37 13.71
C LEU A 135 -1.37 -19.47 12.99
N LEU A 136 -1.28 -19.30 11.67
CA LEU A 136 -2.27 -18.54 10.90
C LEU A 136 -3.58 -19.29 10.70
N LEU A 137 -3.51 -20.58 10.35
CA LEU A 137 -4.70 -21.42 10.16
C LEU A 137 -5.51 -21.55 11.45
N ASP A 138 -4.86 -21.72 12.60
CA ASP A 138 -5.49 -21.73 13.92
C ASP A 138 -6.13 -20.37 14.32
N ARG A 139 -5.86 -19.28 13.58
CA ARG A 139 -6.49 -17.96 13.76
C ARG A 139 -7.63 -17.68 12.77
N VAL A 140 -7.92 -18.60 11.84
CA VAL A 140 -9.09 -18.52 10.95
C VAL A 140 -10.35 -18.86 11.74
N GLN A 141 -11.29 -17.92 11.83
CA GLN A 141 -12.62 -18.15 12.37
C GLN A 141 -13.48 -18.95 11.37
N ASP A 142 -14.56 -19.59 11.83
CA ASP A 142 -15.61 -20.26 11.02
C ASP A 142 -16.11 -19.44 9.81
N THR A 143 -15.92 -18.11 9.85
CA THR A 143 -16.37 -17.14 8.84
C THR A 143 -15.28 -16.69 7.87
N GLY A 144 -14.10 -17.33 7.87
CA GLY A 144 -12.95 -17.02 7.01
C GLY A 144 -12.06 -15.86 7.49
N ARG A 145 -12.48 -15.11 8.51
CA ARG A 145 -11.69 -14.01 9.07
C ARG A 145 -10.51 -14.52 9.89
N PHE A 146 -9.30 -14.02 9.62
CA PHE A 146 -8.17 -14.12 10.57
C PHE A 146 -8.39 -13.17 11.76
N SER A 147 -8.15 -13.62 12.99
CA SER A 147 -8.26 -12.80 14.21
C SER A 147 -7.11 -12.97 15.18
N ASP A 148 -6.78 -11.91 15.92
CA ASP A 148 -5.74 -12.00 16.96
C ASP A 148 -6.26 -12.76 18.19
N ALA A 149 -5.36 -13.41 18.92
CA ALA A 149 -5.61 -13.99 20.23
C ALA A 149 -4.79 -13.24 21.30
N GLY A 150 -5.37 -13.00 22.48
CA GLY A 150 -4.65 -12.41 23.62
C GLY A 150 -5.50 -11.49 24.50
N PRO A 151 -4.93 -10.98 25.62
CA PRO A 151 -5.67 -10.17 26.60
C PRO A 151 -6.02 -8.77 26.11
N SER A 152 -5.35 -8.27 25.06
CA SER A 152 -5.70 -7.01 24.39
C SER A 152 -6.99 -7.11 23.56
N GLY A 153 -7.53 -8.32 23.38
CA GLY A 153 -8.61 -8.61 22.45
C GLY A 153 -8.12 -8.67 21.00
N ASP A 154 -9.10 -8.81 20.10
CA ASP A 154 -8.89 -8.96 18.67
C ASP A 154 -8.73 -7.60 17.98
N MET A 155 -7.52 -7.33 17.49
CA MET A 155 -7.14 -6.08 16.81
C MET A 155 -7.00 -6.28 15.28
N SER A 156 -7.38 -7.45 14.74
CA SER A 156 -7.14 -7.79 13.35
C SER A 156 -7.98 -6.93 12.39
N ASN A 157 -7.34 -6.48 11.32
CA ASN A 157 -7.88 -5.51 10.39
C ASN A 157 -7.64 -5.94 8.93
N GLN A 158 -7.99 -5.10 7.96
CA GLN A 158 -7.91 -5.46 6.54
C GLN A 158 -6.49 -5.82 6.07
N PHE A 159 -5.42 -5.27 6.68
CA PHE A 159 -4.05 -5.72 6.44
C PHE A 159 -3.82 -7.14 6.94
N THR A 160 -4.34 -7.51 8.11
CA THR A 160 -4.25 -8.88 8.63
C THR A 160 -4.86 -9.89 7.67
N GLN A 161 -6.04 -9.58 7.10
CA GLN A 161 -6.70 -10.49 6.15
C GLN A 161 -5.91 -10.59 4.84
N SER A 162 -5.52 -9.46 4.26
CA SER A 162 -4.80 -9.43 2.98
C SER A 162 -3.41 -10.04 3.05
N LEU A 163 -2.64 -9.78 4.13
CA LEU A 163 -1.35 -10.43 4.36
C LEU A 163 -1.51 -11.94 4.59
N GLY A 164 -2.56 -12.37 5.30
CA GLY A 164 -2.84 -13.79 5.53
C GLY A 164 -3.10 -14.55 4.22
N VAL A 165 -3.88 -13.96 3.31
CA VAL A 165 -4.08 -14.50 1.96
C VAL A 165 -2.78 -14.48 1.15
N LEU A 166 -2.08 -13.33 1.06
CA LEU A 166 -0.81 -13.19 0.32
C LEU A 166 0.29 -14.16 0.75
N ALA A 167 0.32 -14.53 2.04
CA ALA A 167 1.25 -15.51 2.59
C ALA A 167 0.82 -16.95 2.29
N LEU A 168 -0.47 -17.31 2.53
CA LEU A 168 -0.93 -18.68 2.36
C LEU A 168 -1.10 -19.09 0.89
N GLU A 169 -1.41 -18.17 -0.03
CA GLU A 169 -1.40 -18.44 -1.49
C GLU A 169 -0.03 -18.91 -2.00
N ARG A 170 1.07 -18.52 -1.34
CA ARG A 170 2.43 -19.00 -1.66
C ARG A 170 2.74 -20.40 -1.12
N THR A 171 1.85 -21.00 -0.32
CA THR A 171 2.01 -22.39 0.14
C THR A 171 1.52 -23.39 -0.92
N ALA A 172 1.97 -24.64 -0.84
CA ALA A 172 1.51 -25.71 -1.74
C ALA A 172 0.02 -26.11 -1.53
N GLN A 173 -0.70 -25.44 -0.63
CA GLN A 173 -2.13 -25.63 -0.37
C GLN A 173 -3.01 -24.45 -0.84
N GLY A 174 -2.41 -23.30 -1.17
CA GLY A 174 -3.14 -22.03 -1.34
C GLY A 174 -3.68 -21.46 -0.02
N ALA A 175 -4.33 -20.30 -0.05
CA ALA A 175 -5.10 -19.83 1.09
C ALA A 175 -6.42 -20.62 1.19
N PRO A 176 -6.94 -20.90 2.39
CA PRO A 176 -8.24 -21.56 2.51
C PRO A 176 -9.32 -20.68 1.86
N GLU A 177 -10.13 -21.26 0.97
CA GLU A 177 -11.10 -20.52 0.13
C GLU A 177 -11.98 -19.57 0.93
N SER A 178 -12.43 -19.98 2.13
CA SER A 178 -13.21 -19.13 3.04
C SER A 178 -12.51 -17.84 3.46
N THR A 179 -11.17 -17.81 3.56
CA THR A 179 -10.40 -16.60 3.86
C THR A 179 -10.38 -15.61 2.70
N VAL A 180 -10.44 -16.11 1.47
CA VAL A 180 -10.51 -15.33 0.24
C VAL A 180 -11.95 -14.88 -0.03
N GLU A 181 -12.95 -15.71 0.25
CA GLU A 181 -14.36 -15.32 0.25
C GLU A 181 -14.65 -14.25 1.30
N PHE A 182 -14.11 -14.39 2.52
CA PHE A 182 -14.27 -13.39 3.56
C PHE A 182 -13.63 -12.06 3.14
N LEU A 183 -12.42 -12.09 2.56
CA LEU A 183 -11.76 -10.92 1.98
C LEU A 183 -12.63 -10.26 0.90
N ALA A 184 -13.17 -11.02 -0.06
CA ALA A 184 -14.08 -10.47 -1.06
C ALA A 184 -15.36 -9.87 -0.42
N SER A 185 -15.86 -10.46 0.67
CA SER A 185 -17.09 -10.04 1.36
C SER A 185 -17.00 -8.73 2.15
N THR A 186 -15.81 -8.17 2.39
CA THR A 186 -15.67 -6.88 3.09
C THR A 186 -15.80 -5.65 2.19
N ARG A 187 -15.89 -5.84 0.86
CA ARG A 187 -16.03 -4.75 -0.12
C ARG A 187 -17.22 -3.83 0.19
N CYS A 188 -16.98 -2.53 0.20
CA CYS A 188 -18.02 -1.52 0.37
C CYS A 188 -18.82 -1.29 -0.92
N ALA A 189 -19.98 -0.63 -0.79
CA ALA A 189 -20.90 -0.40 -1.90
C ALA A 189 -20.35 0.55 -3.00
N ASP A 190 -19.24 1.25 -2.74
CA ASP A 190 -18.52 2.08 -3.70
C ASP A 190 -17.40 1.34 -4.46
N GLY A 191 -17.12 0.07 -4.10
CA GLY A 191 -16.10 -0.77 -4.72
C GLY A 191 -14.79 -0.90 -3.92
N GLY A 192 -14.51 0.04 -3.01
CA GLY A 192 -13.33 0.02 -2.15
C GLY A 192 -13.47 -0.95 -0.96
N TYR A 193 -12.42 -1.05 -0.14
CA TYR A 193 -12.38 -1.94 1.03
C TYR A 193 -12.10 -1.16 2.33
N PRO A 194 -12.78 -1.49 3.44
CA PRO A 194 -12.64 -0.80 4.71
C PRO A 194 -11.49 -1.37 5.53
N LEU A 195 -10.82 -0.51 6.31
CA LEU A 195 -9.83 -0.96 7.31
C LEU A 195 -10.43 -1.91 8.37
N SER A 196 -11.68 -1.67 8.76
CA SER A 196 -12.37 -2.42 9.82
C SER A 196 -13.10 -3.65 9.29
N LEU A 197 -12.60 -4.85 9.64
CA LEU A 197 -13.24 -6.14 9.35
C LEU A 197 -14.53 -6.43 10.16
N ARG A 198 -14.98 -5.50 11.01
CA ARG A 198 -16.22 -5.66 11.79
C ARG A 198 -17.43 -5.52 10.87
N ARG A 199 -18.12 -6.63 10.57
CA ARG A 199 -19.35 -6.66 9.75
C ARG A 199 -20.45 -5.77 10.32
N ASN A 200 -20.50 -4.54 9.82
CA ASN A 200 -21.57 -3.56 10.00
C ASN A 200 -21.73 -2.81 8.66
N PRO A 201 -22.63 -3.25 7.76
CA PRO A 201 -22.71 -2.72 6.40
C PRO A 201 -23.10 -1.24 6.36
N ASP A 202 -23.88 -0.77 7.34
CA ASP A 202 -24.26 0.64 7.52
C ASP A 202 -23.08 1.55 7.91
N ARG A 203 -21.88 0.98 8.07
CA ARG A 203 -20.63 1.66 8.47
C ARG A 203 -19.42 1.20 7.65
N CYS A 204 -19.64 0.79 6.41
CA CYS A 204 -18.54 0.52 5.48
C CYS A 204 -17.97 1.85 4.96
N THR A 205 -16.70 2.14 5.30
CA THR A 205 -15.95 3.30 4.81
C THR A 205 -14.68 2.78 4.15
N SER A 206 -14.58 2.93 2.84
CA SER A 206 -13.40 2.54 2.05
C SER A 206 -12.17 3.38 2.41
N ASP A 207 -11.03 2.72 2.48
CA ASP A 207 -9.73 3.27 2.87
C ASP A 207 -8.68 2.94 1.79
N THR A 208 -7.83 3.90 1.43
CA THR A 208 -6.89 3.74 0.30
C THR A 208 -5.96 2.55 0.50
N ASP A 209 -5.29 2.52 1.65
CA ASP A 209 -4.24 1.54 1.94
C ASP A 209 -4.85 0.13 2.06
N SER A 210 -6.01 0.04 2.72
CA SER A 210 -6.78 -1.20 2.87
C SER A 210 -7.31 -1.72 1.53
N THR A 211 -7.73 -0.83 0.62
CA THR A 211 -8.14 -1.18 -0.74
C THR A 211 -6.94 -1.67 -1.56
N GLY A 212 -5.80 -0.98 -1.51
CA GLY A 212 -4.57 -1.42 -2.17
C GLY A 212 -4.10 -2.79 -1.70
N MET A 213 -4.21 -3.08 -0.39
CA MET A 213 -3.89 -4.40 0.16
C MET A 213 -4.93 -5.48 -0.24
N ALA A 214 -6.23 -5.17 -0.20
CA ALA A 214 -7.28 -6.13 -0.57
C ALA A 214 -7.22 -6.51 -2.06
N VAL A 215 -7.03 -5.54 -2.95
CA VAL A 215 -6.88 -5.75 -4.39
C VAL A 215 -5.69 -6.67 -4.69
N GLN A 216 -4.51 -6.41 -4.12
CA GLN A 216 -3.33 -7.25 -4.35
C GLN A 216 -3.51 -8.69 -3.85
N ALA A 217 -4.14 -8.88 -2.69
CA ALA A 217 -4.42 -10.21 -2.14
C ALA A 217 -5.48 -10.97 -2.97
N LEU A 218 -6.50 -10.29 -3.49
CA LEU A 218 -7.50 -10.88 -4.38
C LEU A 218 -6.90 -11.24 -5.75
N LEU A 219 -6.03 -10.41 -6.31
CA LEU A 219 -5.31 -10.70 -7.55
C LEU A 219 -4.40 -11.92 -7.41
N ALA A 220 -3.62 -12.01 -6.32
CA ALA A 220 -2.78 -13.16 -6.02
C ALA A 220 -3.59 -14.47 -5.92
N ALA A 221 -4.76 -14.43 -5.27
CA ALA A 221 -5.70 -15.56 -5.18
C ALA A 221 -6.55 -15.78 -6.46
N GLY A 222 -6.21 -15.15 -7.59
CA GLY A 222 -6.92 -15.30 -8.88
C GLY A 222 -8.34 -14.71 -8.93
N ARG A 223 -8.75 -13.94 -7.93
CA ARG A 223 -10.10 -13.33 -7.79
C ARG A 223 -10.21 -11.98 -8.49
N THR A 224 -9.74 -11.89 -9.75
CA THR A 224 -9.74 -10.64 -10.53
C THR A 224 -11.11 -9.95 -10.56
N ALA A 225 -12.20 -10.71 -10.72
CA ALA A 225 -13.56 -10.16 -10.74
C ALA A 225 -14.01 -9.51 -9.40
N ASP A 226 -13.36 -9.83 -8.28
CA ASP A 226 -13.58 -9.15 -7.00
C ASP A 226 -12.61 -7.98 -6.77
N ALA A 227 -11.43 -8.03 -7.40
CA ALA A 227 -10.43 -6.96 -7.34
C ALA A 227 -10.78 -5.75 -8.24
N GLU A 228 -11.41 -5.99 -9.40
CA GLU A 228 -11.76 -4.96 -10.40
C GLU A 228 -12.51 -3.73 -9.81
N PRO A 229 -13.57 -3.87 -8.99
CA PRO A 229 -14.21 -2.71 -8.36
C PRO A 229 -13.30 -1.91 -7.42
N GLY A 230 -12.29 -2.56 -6.83
CA GLY A 230 -11.28 -1.89 -5.99
C GLY A 230 -10.23 -1.15 -6.82
N LEU A 231 -9.90 -1.65 -8.01
CA LEU A 231 -9.07 -0.95 -9.00
C LEU A 231 -9.78 0.30 -9.51
N ASP A 232 -11.03 0.17 -9.95
CA ASP A 232 -11.87 1.29 -10.40
C ASP A 232 -12.05 2.35 -9.30
N TRP A 233 -12.24 1.90 -8.04
CA TRP A 233 -12.28 2.80 -6.89
C TRP A 233 -10.93 3.52 -6.70
N LEU A 234 -9.79 2.82 -6.73
CA LEU A 234 -8.46 3.44 -6.60
C LEU A 234 -8.20 4.49 -7.70
N GLU A 235 -8.55 4.19 -8.96
CA GLU A 235 -8.46 5.17 -10.05
C GLU A 235 -9.35 6.40 -9.79
N SER A 236 -10.54 6.22 -9.21
CA SER A 236 -11.45 7.33 -8.85
C SER A 236 -10.93 8.22 -7.71
N GLN A 237 -10.09 7.68 -6.81
CA GLN A 237 -9.53 8.43 -5.67
C GLN A 237 -8.20 9.13 -5.98
N GLN A 238 -7.62 8.94 -7.17
CA GLN A 238 -6.33 9.55 -7.52
C GLN A 238 -6.45 11.07 -7.66
N GLN A 239 -5.57 11.80 -6.99
CA GLN A 239 -5.59 13.26 -6.97
C GLN A 239 -4.98 13.85 -8.26
N GLU A 240 -5.23 15.13 -8.55
CA GLU A 240 -4.72 15.83 -9.74
C GLU A 240 -3.18 15.79 -9.86
N ASN A 241 -2.47 15.62 -8.73
CA ASN A 241 -1.01 15.48 -8.69
C ASN A 241 -0.51 14.05 -8.96
N GLY A 242 -1.39 13.05 -9.09
CA GLY A 242 -1.08 11.63 -9.27
C GLY A 242 -0.96 10.80 -7.99
N GLY A 243 -0.96 11.41 -6.80
CA GLY A 243 -0.85 10.71 -5.52
C GLY A 243 -2.20 10.37 -4.88
N TRP A 244 -2.13 9.62 -3.77
CA TRP A 244 -3.25 9.34 -2.87
C TRP A 244 -2.88 9.64 -1.42
N GLY A 245 -3.86 10.12 -0.64
CA GLY A 245 -3.84 10.01 0.82
C GLY A 245 -4.69 8.82 1.29
N TYR A 246 -4.84 8.64 2.60
CA TYR A 246 -5.70 7.60 3.21
C TYR A 246 -7.15 7.58 2.68
N ASN A 247 -7.62 8.73 2.17
CA ASN A 247 -8.89 8.93 1.47
C ASN A 247 -8.77 10.20 0.60
N ALA A 248 -9.71 10.44 -0.33
CA ALA A 248 -9.67 11.60 -1.22
C ALA A 248 -9.72 12.99 -0.53
N ALA A 249 -10.09 13.08 0.75
CA ALA A 249 -10.04 14.33 1.51
C ALA A 249 -8.69 14.56 2.23
N SER A 250 -7.80 13.56 2.22
CA SER A 250 -6.48 13.61 2.84
C SER A 250 -5.41 13.98 1.81
N ALA A 251 -4.41 14.79 2.20
CA ALA A 251 -3.29 15.11 1.32
C ALA A 251 -2.50 13.84 0.92
N ALA A 252 -1.98 13.81 -0.30
CA ALA A 252 -1.21 12.68 -0.80
C ALA A 252 0.05 12.41 0.04
N ASN A 253 0.31 11.12 0.29
CA ASN A 253 1.50 10.65 1.01
C ASN A 253 2.11 9.41 0.31
N SER A 254 3.37 9.13 0.61
CA SER A 254 4.16 8.07 -0.05
C SER A 254 3.67 6.66 0.24
N ASN A 255 3.19 6.38 1.46
CA ASN A 255 2.77 5.04 1.86
C ASN A 255 1.43 4.65 1.20
N SER A 256 0.42 5.53 1.27
CA SER A 256 -0.86 5.34 0.57
C SER A 256 -0.68 5.28 -0.95
N THR A 257 0.13 6.17 -1.53
CA THR A 257 0.42 6.18 -2.97
C THR A 257 1.11 4.89 -3.41
N ALA A 258 2.07 4.37 -2.64
CA ALA A 258 2.75 3.12 -2.99
C ALA A 258 1.81 1.91 -2.98
N LEU A 259 0.89 1.80 -2.02
CA LEU A 259 -0.06 0.69 -1.97
C LEU A 259 -1.10 0.78 -3.09
N ALA A 260 -1.54 1.98 -3.45
CA ALA A 260 -2.39 2.21 -4.63
C ALA A 260 -1.65 1.84 -5.93
N VAL A 261 -0.40 2.29 -6.12
CA VAL A 261 0.42 1.98 -7.30
C VAL A 261 0.65 0.47 -7.45
N GLN A 262 1.05 -0.24 -6.40
CA GLN A 262 1.26 -1.69 -6.45
C GLN A 262 -0.01 -2.46 -6.84
N ALA A 263 -1.17 -2.06 -6.30
CA ALA A 263 -2.46 -2.63 -6.69
C ALA A 263 -2.80 -2.36 -8.16
N LEU A 264 -2.61 -1.12 -8.63
CA LEU A 264 -2.87 -0.72 -10.01
C LEU A 264 -1.95 -1.42 -11.01
N ILE A 265 -0.68 -1.66 -10.67
CA ILE A 265 0.24 -2.44 -11.51
C ILE A 265 -0.23 -3.89 -11.64
N GLY A 266 -0.57 -4.57 -10.52
CA GLY A 266 -1.12 -5.92 -10.56
C GLY A 266 -2.46 -6.02 -11.30
N GLY A 267 -3.21 -4.92 -11.35
CA GLY A 267 -4.47 -4.77 -12.10
C GLY A 267 -4.34 -4.26 -13.54
N GLY A 268 -3.12 -4.11 -14.08
CA GLY A 268 -2.88 -3.62 -15.46
C GLY A 268 -3.38 -2.20 -15.72
N ARG A 269 -3.45 -1.34 -14.69
CA ARG A 269 -3.93 0.04 -14.76
C ARG A 269 -2.77 1.03 -14.98
N ASP A 270 -1.92 0.73 -15.96
CA ASP A 270 -0.61 1.37 -16.24
C ASP A 270 -0.66 2.91 -16.19
N ALA A 271 -1.68 3.50 -16.80
CA ALA A 271 -1.81 4.96 -16.91
C ALA A 271 -2.09 5.66 -15.56
N ALA A 272 -2.70 4.97 -14.60
CA ALA A 272 -2.89 5.45 -13.23
C ALA A 272 -1.67 5.13 -12.35
N ALA A 273 -1.08 3.95 -12.55
CA ALA A 273 0.15 3.53 -11.87
C ALA A 273 1.33 4.47 -12.13
N GLU A 274 1.61 4.84 -13.39
CA GLU A 274 2.76 5.72 -13.71
C GLU A 274 2.54 7.16 -13.22
N ARG A 275 1.29 7.65 -13.13
CA ARG A 275 1.00 8.94 -12.45
C ARG A 275 1.39 8.89 -10.98
N GLY A 276 1.07 7.79 -10.29
CA GLY A 276 1.47 7.57 -8.90
C GLY A 276 2.98 7.36 -8.74
N THR A 277 3.60 6.61 -9.65
CA THR A 277 5.05 6.37 -9.63
C THR A 277 5.84 7.66 -9.89
N SER A 278 5.36 8.53 -10.78
CA SER A 278 5.89 9.88 -10.98
C SER A 278 5.77 10.75 -9.74
N TRP A 279 4.62 10.70 -9.03
CA TRP A 279 4.46 11.37 -7.73
C TRP A 279 5.45 10.83 -6.67
N LEU A 280 5.64 9.51 -6.59
CA LEU A 280 6.60 8.86 -5.68
C LEU A 280 8.05 9.28 -5.97
N ARG A 281 8.44 9.36 -7.25
CA ARG A 281 9.75 9.94 -7.66
C ARG A 281 9.86 11.40 -7.23
N GLY A 282 8.77 12.17 -7.26
CA GLY A 282 8.70 13.57 -6.80
C GLY A 282 8.90 13.78 -5.29
N VAL A 283 8.59 12.79 -4.46
CA VAL A 283 8.91 12.79 -3.00
C VAL A 283 10.15 11.96 -2.65
N GLN A 284 10.93 11.54 -3.65
CA GLN A 284 12.24 10.93 -3.46
C GLN A 284 13.35 11.99 -3.41
N VAL A 285 14.31 11.80 -2.51
CA VAL A 285 15.50 12.64 -2.35
C VAL A 285 16.46 12.42 -3.52
N GLY A 286 16.35 13.29 -4.52
CA GLY A 286 17.14 13.26 -5.76
C GLY A 286 18.59 13.76 -5.61
N CYS A 287 19.33 13.74 -6.73
CA CYS A 287 20.77 13.94 -6.75
C CYS A 287 21.27 15.35 -6.35
N SER A 288 20.39 16.36 -6.32
CA SER A 288 20.68 17.69 -5.80
C SER A 288 20.91 17.72 -4.28
N ALA A 289 20.47 16.69 -3.56
CA ALA A 289 20.63 16.56 -2.11
C ALA A 289 22.01 16.04 -1.68
N ALA A 290 22.22 16.01 -0.36
CA ALA A 290 23.40 15.44 0.28
C ALA A 290 23.51 13.93 0.00
N GLU A 291 24.74 13.44 -0.21
CA GLU A 291 25.01 12.10 -0.72
C GLU A 291 24.43 10.97 0.15
N GLY A 292 24.50 11.10 1.49
CA GLY A 292 23.96 10.11 2.45
C GLY A 292 22.43 10.11 2.61
N ASP A 293 21.74 11.01 1.92
CA ASP A 293 20.28 11.16 1.92
C ASP A 293 19.64 10.80 0.58
N ARG A 294 20.43 10.69 -0.49
CA ARG A 294 19.94 10.33 -1.85
C ARG A 294 19.29 8.96 -1.86
N GLY A 295 18.18 8.85 -2.58
CA GLY A 295 17.39 7.62 -2.70
C GLY A 295 16.32 7.47 -1.61
N ALA A 296 16.43 8.15 -0.47
CA ALA A 296 15.38 8.18 0.54
C ALA A 296 14.05 8.67 -0.06
N VAL A 297 12.94 8.09 0.36
CA VAL A 297 11.60 8.62 0.09
C VAL A 297 11.08 9.25 1.38
N GLY A 298 10.68 10.52 1.31
CA GLY A 298 10.03 11.21 2.42
C GLY A 298 8.51 11.04 2.37
N TYR A 299 7.84 11.24 3.51
CA TYR A 299 6.42 10.90 3.66
C TYR A 299 5.48 11.75 2.79
N MET A 300 5.79 13.04 2.60
CA MET A 300 5.02 13.99 1.78
C MET A 300 5.89 15.00 1.00
N GLU A 301 7.17 15.12 1.35
CA GLU A 301 8.15 16.00 0.72
C GLU A 301 9.47 15.21 0.57
N PRO A 302 10.34 15.52 -0.41
CA PRO A 302 11.62 14.83 -0.62
C PRO A 302 12.65 15.19 0.46
N VAL A 303 12.47 14.65 1.67
CA VAL A 303 13.30 14.91 2.86
C VAL A 303 13.60 13.60 3.61
N ALA A 304 14.87 13.36 3.91
CA ALA A 304 15.35 12.23 4.70
C ALA A 304 15.21 12.47 6.22
N ASP A 305 13.96 12.54 6.71
CA ASP A 305 13.63 12.78 8.11
C ASP A 305 13.45 11.48 8.95
N GLY A 306 12.88 11.61 10.16
CA GLY A 306 12.61 10.47 11.04
C GLY A 306 11.50 9.50 10.55
N MET A 307 10.68 9.92 9.58
CA MET A 307 9.68 9.06 8.92
C MET A 307 10.22 8.39 7.66
N ALA A 308 11.26 8.96 7.05
CA ALA A 308 11.79 8.52 5.76
C ALA A 308 12.18 7.04 5.69
N LEU A 309 12.62 6.39 6.77
CA LEU A 309 12.89 4.94 6.74
C LEU A 309 11.63 4.10 6.50
N ARG A 310 10.51 4.48 7.11
CA ARG A 310 9.22 3.77 6.92
C ARG A 310 8.55 4.12 5.60
N ALA A 311 8.67 5.38 5.17
CA ALA A 311 8.25 5.79 3.83
C ALA A 311 9.03 5.00 2.76
N THR A 312 10.38 5.07 2.79
CA THR A 312 11.25 4.35 1.83
C THR A 312 10.95 2.86 1.80
N ALA A 313 10.94 2.16 2.94
CA ALA A 313 10.74 0.71 3.01
C ALA A 313 9.46 0.24 2.26
N GLN A 314 8.34 0.93 2.47
CA GLN A 314 7.04 0.55 1.89
C GLN A 314 6.84 1.10 0.46
N VAL A 315 7.71 2.00 0.00
CA VAL A 315 7.68 2.58 -1.36
C VAL A 315 8.58 1.79 -2.34
N ILE A 316 9.63 1.10 -1.86
CA ILE A 316 10.56 0.37 -2.74
C ILE A 316 9.84 -0.55 -3.75
N PRO A 317 8.87 -1.42 -3.38
CA PRO A 317 8.21 -2.29 -4.36
C PRO A 317 7.41 -1.51 -5.42
N ALA A 318 6.78 -0.39 -5.05
CA ALA A 318 6.09 0.48 -5.99
C ALA A 318 7.05 1.18 -6.98
N LEU A 319 8.23 1.61 -6.53
CA LEU A 319 9.28 2.14 -7.42
C LEU A 319 9.94 1.06 -8.28
N ALA A 320 10.00 -0.19 -7.80
CA ALA A 320 10.50 -1.34 -8.56
C ALA A 320 9.48 -1.84 -9.60
N GLY A 321 8.20 -1.46 -9.46
CA GLY A 321 7.11 -1.92 -10.32
C GLY A 321 6.62 -3.34 -9.99
N VAL A 322 6.81 -3.81 -8.75
CA VAL A 322 6.48 -5.18 -8.33
C VAL A 322 5.38 -5.17 -7.26
N PRO A 323 4.16 -5.67 -7.55
CA PRO A 323 3.10 -5.84 -6.55
C PRO A 323 3.47 -6.86 -5.46
N LEU A 324 2.90 -6.74 -4.25
CA LEU A 324 3.14 -7.68 -3.14
C LEU A 324 2.79 -9.15 -3.46
N GLY A 325 1.94 -9.39 -4.47
CA GLY A 325 1.65 -10.73 -5.00
C GLY A 325 2.85 -11.37 -5.73
N ASP A 326 3.66 -10.55 -6.39
CA ASP A 326 4.67 -10.99 -7.37
C ASP A 326 6.12 -10.88 -6.86
N ILE A 327 6.33 -10.33 -5.66
CA ILE A 327 7.66 -10.29 -5.03
C ILE A 327 8.18 -11.72 -4.80
N ASP A 328 9.41 -11.96 -5.26
CA ASP A 328 10.22 -13.16 -5.09
C ASP A 328 11.66 -12.72 -4.76
N GLY A 329 12.28 -13.32 -3.73
CA GLY A 329 13.68 -13.07 -3.38
C GLY A 329 14.68 -13.90 -4.21
N SER A 330 14.21 -14.83 -5.05
CA SER A 330 15.08 -15.71 -5.82
C SER A 330 15.89 -14.96 -6.88
N GLY A 331 17.15 -15.38 -7.08
CA GLY A 331 18.04 -14.84 -8.12
C GLY A 331 18.58 -13.42 -7.89
N GLY A 332 18.18 -12.73 -6.81
CA GLY A 332 18.67 -11.37 -6.49
C GLY A 332 20.19 -11.28 -6.29
N VAL A 333 20.77 -10.13 -6.63
CA VAL A 333 22.21 -9.89 -6.47
C VAL A 333 22.58 -9.63 -5.01
N ALA A 334 23.67 -10.25 -4.56
CA ALA A 334 24.13 -10.23 -3.17
C ALA A 334 24.32 -8.82 -2.58
N GLY A 335 24.91 -7.89 -3.34
CA GLY A 335 25.26 -6.54 -2.90
C GLY A 335 24.20 -5.48 -3.24
N VAL A 336 24.30 -4.33 -2.56
CA VAL A 336 23.57 -3.10 -2.93
C VAL A 336 24.06 -2.56 -4.29
N ALA A 337 23.16 -1.91 -5.02
CA ALA A 337 23.53 -1.12 -6.20
C ALA A 337 24.17 0.23 -5.78
N PRO A 338 24.98 0.88 -6.63
CA PRO A 338 25.46 2.23 -6.37
C PRO A 338 24.33 3.25 -6.56
N VAL A 339 24.19 4.22 -5.63
CA VAL A 339 23.28 5.37 -5.78
C VAL A 339 23.83 6.31 -6.86
N ALA A 340 23.56 5.98 -8.13
CA ALA A 340 24.10 6.66 -9.29
C ALA A 340 23.22 7.83 -9.74
N CYS A 341 23.89 8.88 -10.23
CA CYS A 341 23.28 10.11 -10.72
C CYS A 341 23.72 10.39 -12.15
N ALA A 342 22.78 10.62 -13.06
CA ALA A 342 23.04 11.01 -14.45
C ALA A 342 22.47 12.42 -14.74
N PRO A 343 22.99 13.16 -15.73
CA PRO A 343 22.36 14.39 -16.20
C PRO A 343 20.92 14.13 -16.67
N GLY A 344 19.96 14.98 -16.30
CA GLY A 344 18.58 14.83 -16.72
C GLY A 344 18.45 14.91 -18.25
N GLY A 345 18.05 13.82 -18.88
CA GLY A 345 17.93 13.71 -20.33
C GLY A 345 16.60 14.24 -20.84
N GLY A 346 16.61 15.39 -21.52
CA GLY A 346 15.40 15.91 -22.17
C GLY A 346 14.93 15.00 -23.31
N ASP A 347 13.83 14.29 -23.10
CA ASP A 347 13.05 13.50 -24.07
C ASP A 347 13.88 12.68 -25.08
N GLY A 348 14.72 11.79 -24.55
CA GLY A 348 15.45 10.78 -25.34
C GLY A 348 14.87 9.38 -25.16
N ASP A 349 14.13 8.88 -26.16
CA ASP A 349 13.76 7.46 -26.23
C ASP A 349 15.01 6.57 -26.22
N SER A 350 15.16 5.78 -25.17
CA SER A 350 16.12 4.67 -25.11
C SER A 350 15.50 3.46 -24.42
N GLY A 351 14.61 2.76 -25.13
CA GLY A 351 14.14 1.42 -24.75
C GLY A 351 15.29 0.41 -24.58
N GLY A 352 15.88 0.36 -23.39
CA GLY A 352 16.96 -0.54 -23.01
C GLY A 352 16.44 -1.94 -22.67
N ALA A 353 16.39 -2.83 -23.65
CA ALA A 353 15.88 -4.19 -23.48
C ALA A 353 16.75 -5.03 -22.52
N GLY A 354 16.34 -5.14 -21.26
CA GLY A 354 16.84 -6.13 -20.31
C GLY A 354 16.44 -7.54 -20.75
N THR A 355 17.42 -8.44 -20.95
CA THR A 355 17.18 -9.76 -21.54
C THR A 355 16.60 -10.74 -20.52
N ALA A 356 15.29 -10.98 -20.57
CA ALA A 356 14.66 -12.10 -19.86
C ALA A 356 15.16 -13.45 -20.41
N GLY A 357 15.68 -14.31 -19.52
CA GLY A 357 16.28 -15.60 -19.87
C GLY A 357 15.28 -16.71 -20.17
N GLY A 358 14.49 -16.58 -21.25
CA GLY A 358 13.49 -17.57 -21.64
C GLY A 358 14.07 -18.92 -22.05
N ALA A 359 13.83 -19.97 -21.24
CA ALA A 359 14.33 -21.31 -21.49
C ALA A 359 13.29 -22.23 -22.18
N GLY A 360 13.67 -22.77 -23.35
CA GLY A 360 13.13 -24.04 -23.87
C GLY A 360 11.72 -24.03 -24.48
N GLY A 361 11.62 -23.75 -25.79
CA GLY A 361 10.46 -24.07 -26.62
C GLY A 361 10.92 -24.73 -27.94
N ALA A 362 10.36 -25.89 -28.30
CA ALA A 362 10.87 -26.69 -29.40
C ALA A 362 10.43 -26.17 -30.79
N ALA A 363 11.34 -26.23 -31.77
CA ALA A 363 11.03 -25.86 -33.15
C ALA A 363 10.45 -27.04 -33.94
N SER A 364 9.27 -26.83 -34.55
CA SER A 364 8.75 -27.65 -35.66
C SER A 364 8.00 -26.73 -36.63
N GLY A 365 8.58 -26.50 -37.80
CA GLY A 365 8.00 -25.63 -38.82
C GLY A 365 7.02 -26.37 -39.74
N ALA A 366 6.11 -25.63 -40.35
CA ALA A 366 5.29 -26.08 -41.48
C ALA A 366 5.11 -24.90 -42.44
N ASP A 367 5.51 -25.09 -43.70
CA ASP A 367 5.30 -24.15 -44.79
C ASP A 367 4.92 -24.95 -46.06
N GLY A 368 4.24 -24.30 -47.01
CA GLY A 368 3.28 -24.91 -47.94
C GLY A 368 3.67 -26.17 -48.75
N GLY A 369 2.64 -26.99 -49.04
CA GLY A 369 2.68 -28.10 -50.00
C GLY A 369 1.28 -28.54 -50.42
N ALA A 370 1.03 -28.76 -51.72
CA ALA A 370 -0.30 -29.03 -52.28
C ALA A 370 -0.33 -30.28 -53.19
N ASP A 371 -1.56 -30.73 -53.49
CA ASP A 371 -1.98 -31.78 -54.45
C ASP A 371 -1.52 -33.24 -54.23
N GLY A 372 -2.47 -34.18 -54.31
CA GLY A 372 -2.22 -35.62 -54.20
C GLY A 372 -3.50 -36.48 -54.12
N THR A 373 -4.11 -36.81 -55.27
CA THR A 373 -5.35 -37.59 -55.35
C THR A 373 -5.18 -39.09 -55.07
N THR A 374 -6.16 -39.75 -54.42
CA THR A 374 -6.94 -40.89 -54.97
C THR A 374 -8.00 -41.45 -53.98
N LEU A 375 -8.85 -42.37 -54.46
CA LEU A 375 -10.09 -42.87 -53.81
C LEU A 375 -9.92 -44.27 -53.19
N SER A 376 -10.75 -44.63 -52.19
CA SER A 376 -11.72 -45.76 -52.28
C SER A 376 -12.45 -46.12 -50.96
N GLY A 377 -13.80 -46.13 -50.99
CA GLY A 377 -14.70 -46.93 -50.12
C GLY A 377 -14.84 -46.53 -48.63
N GLY A 378 -16.00 -46.66 -47.98
CA GLY A 378 -17.36 -46.97 -48.48
C GLY A 378 -18.21 -47.72 -47.44
N GLY A 379 -19.44 -47.28 -47.17
CA GLY A 379 -20.39 -47.98 -46.28
C GLY A 379 -21.56 -47.11 -45.80
N ASP A 380 -22.77 -47.37 -46.34
CA ASP A 380 -24.02 -46.65 -46.04
C ASP A 380 -24.95 -47.41 -45.07
N THR A 381 -25.50 -46.68 -44.09
CA THR A 381 -26.85 -46.82 -43.47
C THR A 381 -27.10 -45.51 -42.69
N GLY A 382 -28.22 -44.77 -42.77
CA GLY A 382 -29.62 -45.16 -43.03
C GLY A 382 -30.37 -45.29 -41.68
N GLY A 383 -31.40 -44.52 -41.33
CA GLY A 383 -32.13 -43.48 -42.10
C GLY A 383 -33.04 -42.59 -41.21
N ASP A 384 -33.99 -41.88 -41.83
CA ASP A 384 -34.77 -40.74 -41.29
C ASP A 384 -36.10 -41.07 -40.56
N SER A 385 -36.51 -40.18 -39.64
CA SER A 385 -37.93 -39.84 -39.39
C SER A 385 -38.10 -38.57 -38.51
N GLY A 386 -38.70 -37.48 -39.05
CA GLY A 386 -39.26 -36.35 -38.26
C GLY A 386 -40.74 -36.55 -37.85
N ALA A 387 -41.61 -35.56 -37.58
CA ALA A 387 -41.55 -34.09 -37.36
C ALA A 387 -42.95 -33.58 -36.86
N ALA A 388 -43.12 -32.26 -36.60
CA ALA A 388 -44.40 -31.50 -36.39
C ALA A 388 -45.15 -31.77 -35.04
N ASP A 389 -46.08 -30.95 -34.49
CA ASP A 389 -46.65 -29.59 -34.73
C ASP A 389 -47.48 -29.17 -33.46
N ALA A 390 -48.04 -27.97 -33.21
CA ALA A 390 -47.80 -26.55 -33.57
C ALA A 390 -48.79 -25.60 -32.81
N GLY A 391 -48.55 -24.27 -32.79
CA GLY A 391 -49.45 -23.20 -32.29
C GLY A 391 -48.90 -22.40 -31.09
N ALA A 392 -48.86 -21.05 -30.99
CA ALA A 392 -49.63 -19.89 -31.52
C ALA A 392 -50.90 -19.50 -30.71
N ALA A 393 -51.23 -18.24 -30.40
CA ALA A 393 -50.52 -16.93 -30.49
C ALA A 393 -51.27 -15.79 -29.72
N GLY A 394 -50.64 -14.61 -29.57
CA GLY A 394 -51.29 -13.30 -29.28
C GLY A 394 -51.27 -12.78 -27.82
N ASP A 395 -51.26 -11.47 -27.54
CA ASP A 395 -51.02 -10.31 -28.42
C ASP A 395 -50.65 -9.00 -27.66
N VAL A 396 -50.35 -7.90 -28.38
CA VAL A 396 -49.96 -6.51 -27.94
C VAL A 396 -51.03 -5.74 -27.10
N VAL A 397 -50.85 -4.52 -26.52
CA VAL A 397 -49.95 -3.33 -26.68
C VAL A 397 -49.93 -2.56 -25.32
N SER A 398 -48.84 -1.99 -24.75
CA SER A 398 -48.02 -0.79 -25.04
C SER A 398 -48.60 0.60 -24.68
N GLY A 399 -47.76 1.46 -24.08
CA GLY A 399 -47.97 2.92 -23.88
C GLY A 399 -48.52 3.33 -22.50
N GLY A 400 -48.09 4.43 -21.86
CA GLY A 400 -47.03 5.38 -22.20
C GLY A 400 -46.80 6.37 -21.04
N ALA A 401 -45.69 7.12 -21.06
CA ALA A 401 -45.33 8.09 -20.02
C ALA A 401 -45.76 9.52 -20.38
N ASP A 402 -45.93 10.39 -19.37
CA ASP A 402 -45.25 11.69 -19.32
C ASP A 402 -45.17 12.24 -17.88
N SER A 403 -44.60 13.44 -17.77
CA SER A 403 -44.05 14.14 -16.62
C SER A 403 -45.04 15.06 -15.88
N GLY A 404 -44.63 15.54 -14.70
CA GLY A 404 -45.32 16.59 -13.96
C GLY A 404 -44.73 16.78 -12.55
N ALA A 405 -44.33 18.01 -12.20
CA ALA A 405 -43.81 18.37 -10.89
C ALA A 405 -44.68 19.48 -10.24
N ASP A 406 -44.65 19.56 -8.91
CA ASP A 406 -44.18 20.72 -8.14
C ASP A 406 -44.90 20.92 -6.78
N SER A 407 -44.13 21.39 -5.79
CA SER A 407 -44.54 22.13 -4.58
C SER A 407 -45.43 21.44 -3.51
N GLY A 408 -45.23 21.85 -2.25
CA GLY A 408 -46.12 21.57 -1.11
C GLY A 408 -45.39 21.24 0.19
N ALA A 409 -45.50 22.10 1.21
CA ALA A 409 -44.80 21.94 2.49
C ALA A 409 -45.76 21.97 3.71
N ASP A 410 -45.17 21.66 4.86
CA ASP A 410 -45.50 22.07 6.24
C ASP A 410 -46.07 21.03 7.23
N GLY A 411 -45.27 20.80 8.28
CA GLY A 411 -45.73 20.97 9.66
C GLY A 411 -46.22 19.73 10.42
N GLY A 412 -46.13 19.82 11.76
CA GLY A 412 -46.72 18.86 12.70
C GLY A 412 -45.67 18.16 13.58
N ALA A 413 -45.83 18.27 14.89
CA ALA A 413 -44.96 17.65 15.88
C ALA A 413 -45.79 17.03 17.02
N ASP A 414 -45.08 16.46 17.99
CA ASP A 414 -45.53 16.05 19.32
C ASP A 414 -46.17 14.65 19.45
N SER A 415 -46.49 14.27 20.69
CA SER A 415 -46.16 12.97 21.26
C SER A 415 -47.32 12.27 21.97
N GLY A 416 -47.08 11.04 22.43
CA GLY A 416 -47.81 10.45 23.56
C GLY A 416 -48.42 9.06 23.32
N THR A 417 -47.90 8.06 24.05
CA THR A 417 -48.67 6.86 24.43
C THR A 417 -48.15 6.29 25.75
N ASP A 418 -49.05 5.99 26.70
CA ASP A 418 -48.74 5.52 28.05
C ASP A 418 -48.77 3.98 28.20
N GLY A 419 -47.98 3.47 29.16
CA GLY A 419 -48.54 2.71 30.29
C GLY A 419 -48.59 1.16 30.25
N GLY A 420 -48.30 0.55 31.42
CA GLY A 420 -48.47 -0.89 31.73
C GLY A 420 -47.16 -1.59 32.11
N ALA A 421 -46.74 -1.63 33.39
CA ALA A 421 -47.15 -2.58 34.45
C ALA A 421 -46.63 -4.03 34.22
N SER A 422 -46.18 -4.83 35.20
CA SER A 422 -46.56 -4.89 36.63
C SER A 422 -45.51 -5.61 37.51
N GLY A 423 -45.54 -5.38 38.83
CA GLY A 423 -45.01 -6.28 39.87
C GLY A 423 -43.48 -6.30 40.09
N ASP A 424 -42.95 -6.57 41.29
CA ASP A 424 -43.61 -6.74 42.60
C ASP A 424 -42.63 -6.37 43.75
N ALA A 425 -43.12 -6.19 44.98
CA ALA A 425 -42.30 -5.67 46.10
C ALA A 425 -42.54 -6.37 47.45
N VAL A 426 -41.50 -6.41 48.31
CA VAL A 426 -41.50 -6.67 49.78
C VAL A 426 -40.03 -6.61 50.24
N THR A 427 -39.56 -6.09 51.38
CA THR A 427 -39.81 -4.90 52.25
C THR A 427 -39.05 -5.16 53.56
N GLY A 428 -38.35 -4.16 54.12
CA GLY A 428 -37.76 -4.19 55.48
C GLY A 428 -36.26 -4.55 55.53
N GLY A 429 -35.45 -3.95 56.40
CA GLY A 429 -35.70 -2.89 57.38
C GLY A 429 -34.41 -2.42 58.09
N ALA A 430 -34.44 -1.25 58.74
CA ALA A 430 -33.32 -0.69 59.54
C ALA A 430 -33.28 -1.31 60.96
N ALA A 431 -32.33 -1.05 61.89
CA ALA A 431 -31.16 -0.15 62.00
C ALA A 431 -30.12 -0.83 62.95
N ASP A 432 -29.02 -0.28 63.48
CA ASP A 432 -28.39 1.07 63.53
C ASP A 432 -26.89 0.90 63.93
N GLY A 433 -26.11 1.98 64.07
CA GLY A 433 -24.87 2.00 64.87
C GLY A 433 -23.64 2.66 64.22
N GLY A 434 -23.37 3.92 64.56
CA GLY A 434 -22.18 4.65 64.07
C GLY A 434 -20.99 4.68 65.04
N ALA A 435 -19.78 4.88 64.50
CA ALA A 435 -18.58 5.26 65.24
C ALA A 435 -17.68 6.18 64.39
N THR A 436 -17.27 7.33 64.92
CA THR A 436 -16.48 8.35 64.20
C THR A 436 -15.05 8.47 64.74
N VAL A 437 -14.05 8.26 63.88
CA VAL A 437 -12.70 8.83 64.04
C VAL A 437 -12.20 9.27 62.66
N SER A 438 -11.61 10.46 62.58
CA SER A 438 -11.20 11.10 61.33
C SER A 438 -9.81 10.67 60.85
N GLY A 439 -9.63 10.56 59.54
CA GLY A 439 -8.34 10.41 58.86
C GLY A 439 -8.50 10.64 57.36
N GLY A 440 -8.19 11.85 56.89
CA GLY A 440 -8.50 12.28 55.51
C GLY A 440 -7.52 11.78 54.45
N GLY A 441 -8.02 11.64 53.21
CA GLY A 441 -7.26 11.20 52.05
C GLY A 441 -8.17 11.02 50.83
N ASP A 442 -8.54 12.12 50.18
CA ASP A 442 -9.51 12.14 49.08
C ASP A 442 -8.98 11.46 47.80
N ALA A 443 -9.24 10.16 47.68
CA ALA A 443 -9.18 9.43 46.42
C ALA A 443 -10.52 9.55 45.70
N ALA A 444 -10.69 10.61 44.90
CA ALA A 444 -11.92 10.86 44.16
C ALA A 444 -12.15 9.78 43.08
N VAL A 445 -13.08 8.86 43.33
CA VAL A 445 -13.57 7.90 42.32
C VAL A 445 -14.37 8.69 41.29
N SER A 446 -13.76 8.93 40.13
CA SER A 446 -14.45 9.52 38.97
C SER A 446 -14.86 8.42 38.00
N SER A 447 -16.15 8.11 37.95
CA SER A 447 -16.73 7.16 37.01
C SER A 447 -16.93 7.80 35.63
N GLY A 448 -15.90 7.74 34.79
CA GLY A 448 -16.02 7.77 33.33
C GLY A 448 -15.65 6.39 32.79
N GLY A 449 -16.36 5.78 31.85
CA GLY A 449 -17.25 6.40 30.86
C GLY A 449 -16.53 6.34 29.53
N SER A 450 -17.00 5.47 28.64
CA SER A 450 -16.30 5.05 27.42
C SER A 450 -15.88 6.22 26.53
N ASP A 451 -14.66 6.16 26.01
CA ASP A 451 -14.45 6.28 24.56
C ASP A 451 -13.16 5.56 24.14
N GLY A 452 -13.34 4.43 23.47
CA GLY A 452 -12.24 3.68 22.85
C GLY A 452 -11.86 4.33 21.53
N SER A 453 -11.15 5.46 21.60
CA SER A 453 -10.68 6.20 20.42
C SER A 453 -9.72 5.33 19.61
N LEU A 454 -10.22 4.74 18.53
CA LEU A 454 -9.42 4.09 17.51
C LEU A 454 -8.66 5.18 16.75
N THR A 455 -7.34 5.25 16.94
CA THR A 455 -6.46 6.04 16.07
C THR A 455 -6.60 5.53 14.62
N PRO A 456 -6.66 6.39 13.60
CA PRO A 456 -6.89 5.97 12.21
C PRO A 456 -5.83 5.00 11.66
N ASP A 457 -4.63 5.01 12.25
CA ASP A 457 -3.40 4.47 11.70
C ASP A 457 -3.30 2.93 11.82
N GLY A 458 -4.25 2.20 11.24
CA GLY A 458 -4.26 0.73 11.19
C GLY A 458 -3.32 0.10 10.14
N GLY A 459 -2.42 0.88 9.55
CA GLY A 459 -1.57 0.48 8.43
C GLY A 459 -0.52 -0.61 8.73
N LEU A 460 0.32 -0.92 7.73
CA LEU A 460 1.45 -1.86 7.83
C LEU A 460 2.32 -1.67 9.09
N ALA A 461 2.43 -0.44 9.59
CA ALA A 461 3.17 -0.08 10.81
C ALA A 461 2.55 -0.65 12.10
N ASN A 462 1.21 -0.74 12.19
CA ASN A 462 0.50 -1.10 13.43
C ASN A 462 0.32 -2.63 13.59
N THR A 463 0.59 -3.38 12.52
CA THR A 463 1.00 -4.79 12.64
C THR A 463 2.30 -4.93 13.43
N GLY A 464 3.20 -3.94 13.32
CA GLY A 464 4.58 -3.85 13.81
C GLY A 464 4.76 -3.49 15.29
N THR A 465 3.95 -2.58 15.82
CA THR A 465 4.23 -1.91 17.10
C THR A 465 3.73 -2.66 18.34
N GLY A 466 4.65 -3.11 19.19
CA GLY A 466 4.38 -3.36 20.60
C GLY A 466 4.28 -2.05 21.38
N ALA A 467 3.20 -1.84 22.14
CA ALA A 467 2.85 -0.55 22.76
C ALA A 467 3.76 -0.09 23.93
N VAL A 468 4.84 -0.82 24.23
CA VAL A 468 5.62 -0.69 25.47
C VAL A 468 6.69 0.43 25.44
N PRO A 469 7.50 0.63 24.37
CA PRO A 469 8.62 1.59 24.42
C PRO A 469 8.18 3.05 24.56
N VAL A 470 7.09 3.43 23.88
CA VAL A 470 6.63 4.83 23.79
C VAL A 470 6.17 5.36 25.16
N ALA A 471 5.45 4.54 25.94
CA ALA A 471 4.99 4.92 27.28
C ALA A 471 6.17 5.19 28.24
N VAL A 472 7.22 4.36 28.17
CA VAL A 472 8.43 4.52 29.00
C VAL A 472 9.22 5.77 28.59
N ALA A 473 9.41 6.00 27.29
CA ALA A 473 10.09 7.19 26.78
C ALA A 473 9.36 8.50 27.16
N ALA A 474 8.04 8.55 27.02
CA ALA A 474 7.22 9.68 27.42
C ALA A 474 7.30 9.96 28.94
N GLY A 475 7.27 8.90 29.77
CA GLY A 475 7.43 9.01 31.22
C GLY A 475 8.78 9.62 31.64
N MET A 476 9.87 9.20 31.00
CA MET A 476 11.21 9.75 31.28
C MET A 476 11.37 11.21 30.85
N LEU A 477 10.81 11.59 29.69
CA LEU A 477 10.83 12.98 29.21
C LEU A 477 10.03 13.92 30.13
N LEU A 478 8.86 13.49 30.61
CA LEU A 478 8.05 14.25 31.56
C LEU A 478 8.76 14.41 32.92
N ALA A 479 9.41 13.36 33.43
CA ALA A 479 10.20 13.42 34.65
C ALA A 479 11.38 14.40 34.53
N ALA A 480 12.10 14.38 33.41
CA ALA A 480 13.20 15.31 33.14
C ALA A 480 12.70 16.78 33.05
N GLY A 481 11.61 17.02 32.33
CA GLY A 481 10.99 18.36 32.23
C GLY A 481 10.54 18.92 33.57
N ALA A 482 9.92 18.09 34.42
CA ALA A 482 9.52 18.48 35.77
C ALA A 482 10.72 18.86 36.65
N GLY A 483 11.82 18.09 36.59
CA GLY A 483 13.06 18.39 37.33
C GLY A 483 13.67 19.75 36.94
N VAL A 484 13.75 20.04 35.64
CA VAL A 484 14.26 21.33 35.12
C VAL A 484 13.36 22.49 35.57
N TYR A 485 12.03 22.32 35.51
CA TYR A 485 11.07 23.36 35.95
C TYR A 485 11.18 23.67 37.45
N VAL A 486 11.34 22.65 38.31
CA VAL A 486 11.52 22.84 39.76
C VAL A 486 12.82 23.58 40.07
N LEU A 487 13.94 23.19 39.44
CA LEU A 487 15.24 23.86 39.62
C LEU A 487 15.21 25.33 39.14
N ALA A 488 14.55 25.61 38.02
CA ALA A 488 14.36 26.96 37.51
C ALA A 488 13.48 27.82 38.45
N ARG A 489 12.47 27.21 39.09
CA ARG A 489 11.57 27.90 40.04
C ARG A 489 12.21 28.15 41.40
N GLN A 490 13.11 27.27 41.86
CA GLN A 490 13.92 27.49 43.07
C GLN A 490 14.90 28.65 42.86
N ARG A 491 15.70 28.64 41.78
CA ARG A 491 16.67 29.72 41.48
C ARG A 491 16.06 31.12 41.33
N ARG A 492 14.75 31.25 41.06
CA ARG A 492 14.03 32.54 41.03
C ARG A 492 13.50 33.01 42.40
N ARG A 493 13.54 32.16 43.43
CA ARG A 493 13.19 32.52 44.81
C ARG A 493 14.39 32.97 45.63
N ASP A 494 15.59 32.50 45.28
CA ASP A 494 16.84 32.87 45.96
C ASP A 494 17.41 34.22 45.48
N THR A 495 16.64 34.98 44.68
CA THR A 495 17.03 36.26 44.05
C THR A 495 16.01 37.38 44.27
N VAL A 496 15.29 37.36 45.40
CA VAL A 496 14.32 38.38 45.84
C VAL A 496 14.52 38.69 47.32
#